data_AF-A0A6P0UFB1-F1
#
_entry.id   AF-A0A6P0UFB1-F1
#
_cell.length_a   1.000
_cell.length_b   1.000
_cell.length_c   1.000
_cell.angle_alpha   90.00
_cell.angle_beta   90.00
_cell.angle_gamma   90.00
#
_symmetry.space_group_name_H-M   'P 1'
#
loop_
_entity.id
_entity.type
_entity.pdbx_description
1 polymer ?
#
loop_
_entity_poly.entity_id
_entity_poly.type
_entity_poly.pdbx_seq_one_letter_code
_entity_poly.pdbx_strand_id
1 'polypeptide(L)'
;MKKILLFLTLALFCSKINAQAISEETQLHIGAGVVIGSLTYLLVDKVTGNKKKAVIWGLSLSAAAGIAKEVRDSSICGDCADVGDVLTTTLGGAVGTFTFRFVLDGKKNRRGERKIRKEQKRLEKEELETRERLREELKLKI
;
A
#
# COMPACT_ATOMS: atom_id res chain seq x y z
N MET A 1 6.73 -8.20 -21.73
CA MET A 1 7.91 -7.46 -22.19
C MET A 1 8.00 -6.04 -21.60
N LYS A 2 7.00 -5.16 -21.79
CA LYS A 2 7.00 -3.78 -21.23
C LYS A 2 7.27 -3.68 -19.70
N LYS A 3 6.77 -4.64 -18.91
CA LYS A 3 6.96 -4.68 -17.45
C LYS A 3 8.39 -5.06 -17.02
N ILE A 4 9.06 -5.90 -17.81
CA ILE A 4 10.46 -6.30 -17.55
C ILE A 4 11.40 -5.16 -17.93
N LEU A 5 11.11 -4.47 -19.04
CA LEU A 5 11.85 -3.28 -19.46
C LEU A 5 11.73 -2.16 -18.41
N LEU A 6 10.52 -1.92 -17.88
CA LEU A 6 10.29 -0.95 -16.79
C LEU A 6 11.06 -1.30 -15.51
N PHE A 7 11.12 -2.58 -15.16
CA PHE A 7 11.85 -3.06 -13.99
C PHE A 7 13.37 -2.93 -14.17
N LEU A 8 13.86 -3.20 -15.38
CA LEU A 8 15.28 -3.07 -15.73
C LEU A 8 15.70 -1.59 -15.75
N THR A 9 14.87 -0.68 -16.29
CA THR A 9 15.15 0.76 -16.27
C THR A 9 15.14 1.34 -14.85
N LEU A 10 14.28 0.83 -13.97
CA LEU A 10 14.24 1.24 -12.56
C LEU A 10 15.46 0.73 -11.79
N ALA A 11 15.88 -0.51 -12.03
CA ALA A 11 17.07 -1.10 -11.40
C ALA A 11 18.36 -0.38 -11.79
N LEU A 12 18.49 0.03 -13.05
CA LEU A 12 19.65 0.78 -13.54
C LEU A 12 19.72 2.23 -13.00
N PHE A 13 18.58 2.81 -12.62
CA PHE A 13 18.53 4.13 -11.97
C PHE A 13 19.04 4.09 -10.51
N CYS A 14 18.96 2.92 -9.85
CA CYS A 14 19.46 2.72 -8.48
C CYS A 14 20.98 2.54 -8.38
N SER A 15 21.68 2.25 -9.49
CA SER A 15 23.11 1.91 -9.48
C SER A 15 24.06 3.10 -9.27
N LYS A 16 23.54 4.32 -9.12
CA LYS A 16 24.32 5.53 -8.81
C LYS A 16 23.88 6.22 -7.52
N ILE A 17 23.43 5.45 -6.53
CA ILE A 17 23.37 5.95 -5.17
C ILE A 17 24.79 5.78 -4.63
N ASN A 18 25.61 6.85 -4.72
CA ASN A 18 26.73 7.00 -3.79
C ASN A 18 26.16 6.65 -2.42
N ALA A 19 26.79 5.71 -1.71
CA ALA A 19 26.53 5.51 -0.30
C ALA A 19 26.93 6.81 0.43
N GLN A 20 26.11 7.85 0.33
CA GLN A 20 26.07 8.91 1.31
C GLN A 20 25.71 8.17 2.58
N ALA A 21 26.66 8.10 3.51
CA ALA A 21 26.40 7.58 4.84
C ALA A 21 25.20 8.36 5.38
N ILE A 22 24.02 7.76 5.29
CA ILE A 22 22.78 8.35 5.81
C ILE A 22 23.02 8.41 7.32
N SER A 23 23.07 9.63 7.87
CA SER A 23 23.21 9.80 9.31
C SER A 23 22.06 9.10 10.02
N GLU A 24 22.29 8.67 11.25
CA GLU A 24 21.27 7.96 12.04
C GLU A 24 19.98 8.77 12.16
N GLU A 25 20.09 10.10 12.23
CA GLU A 25 18.95 11.02 12.22
C GLU A 25 18.17 11.02 10.90
N THR A 26 18.85 11.05 9.75
CA THR A 26 18.17 10.99 8.45
C THR A 26 17.46 9.65 8.24
N GLN A 27 18.01 8.54 8.76
CA GLN A 27 17.31 7.25 8.72
C GLN A 27 16.01 7.27 9.53
N LEU A 28 16.02 7.94 10.69
CA LEU A 28 14.87 8.08 11.54
C LEU A 28 13.76 8.89 10.85
N HIS A 29 14.10 9.99 10.18
CA HIS A 29 13.15 10.83 9.43
C HIS A 29 12.50 10.06 8.28
N ILE A 30 13.31 9.33 7.49
CA ILE A 30 12.79 8.46 6.43
C ILE A 30 11.88 7.36 7.01
N GLY A 31 12.32 6.70 8.09
CA GLY A 31 11.57 5.64 8.75
C GLY A 31 10.23 6.12 9.31
N ALA A 32 10.22 7.25 10.02
CA ALA A 32 9.03 7.89 10.53
C ALA A 32 8.07 8.25 9.39
N GLY A 33 8.60 8.83 8.31
CA GLY A 33 7.87 9.09 7.08
C GLY A 33 7.17 7.83 6.55
N VAL A 34 7.92 6.74 6.36
CA VAL A 34 7.40 5.45 5.85
C VAL A 34 6.26 4.93 6.73
N VAL A 35 6.42 4.95 8.05
CA VAL A 35 5.40 4.47 8.99
C VAL A 35 4.15 5.35 8.89
N ILE A 36 4.29 6.67 8.98
CA ILE A 36 3.17 7.62 8.95
C ILE A 36 2.40 7.50 7.63
N GLY A 37 3.11 7.49 6.48
CA GLY A 37 2.49 7.39 5.17
C GLY A 37 1.73 6.07 4.98
N SER A 38 2.35 4.95 5.41
CA SER A 38 1.75 3.62 5.36
C SER A 38 0.48 3.50 6.21
N LEU A 39 0.54 3.98 7.47
CA LEU A 39 -0.58 3.89 8.41
C LEU A 39 -1.75 4.76 7.94
N THR A 40 -1.44 5.97 7.48
CA THR A 40 -2.44 6.92 6.97
C THR A 40 -3.11 6.36 5.73
N TYR A 41 -2.35 5.78 4.80
CA TYR A 41 -2.90 5.11 3.62
C TYR A 41 -3.90 4.02 4.02
N LEU A 42 -3.52 3.14 4.95
CA LEU A 42 -4.38 2.05 5.42
C LEU A 42 -5.68 2.55 6.06
N LEU A 43 -5.59 3.57 6.93
CA LEU A 43 -6.75 4.13 7.62
C LEU A 43 -7.70 4.81 6.64
N VAL A 44 -7.17 5.67 5.77
CA VAL A 44 -7.98 6.42 4.81
C VAL A 44 -8.59 5.49 3.76
N ASP A 45 -7.85 4.50 3.26
CA ASP A 45 -8.41 3.50 2.35
C ASP A 45 -9.51 2.67 3.03
N LYS A 46 -9.32 2.27 4.29
CA LYS A 46 -10.33 1.52 5.05
C LYS A 46 -11.61 2.32 5.30
N VAL A 47 -11.50 3.62 5.60
CA VAL A 47 -12.64 4.48 5.92
C VAL A 47 -13.34 4.98 4.64
N THR A 48 -12.58 5.37 3.63
CA THR A 48 -13.13 6.05 2.44
C THR A 48 -13.31 5.13 1.24
N GLY A 49 -12.65 3.97 1.23
CA GLY A 49 -12.58 3.07 0.06
C GLY A 49 -11.88 3.69 -1.16
N ASN A 50 -11.27 4.87 -1.03
CA ASN A 50 -10.72 5.63 -2.14
C ASN A 50 -9.20 5.73 -2.08
N LYS A 51 -8.55 4.90 -2.88
CA LYS A 51 -7.09 4.82 -2.99
C LYS A 51 -6.43 6.13 -3.40
N LYS A 52 -7.09 6.99 -4.19
CA LYS A 52 -6.53 8.30 -4.58
C LYS A 52 -6.48 9.23 -3.38
N LYS A 53 -7.57 9.27 -2.59
CA LYS A 53 -7.61 10.03 -1.34
C LYS A 53 -6.58 9.52 -0.36
N ALA A 54 -6.48 8.20 -0.19
CA ALA A 54 -5.50 7.57 0.70
C ALA A 54 -4.05 7.96 0.38
N VAL A 55 -3.69 8.07 -0.91
CA VAL A 55 -2.35 8.54 -1.30
C VAL A 55 -2.13 10.01 -0.96
N ILE A 56 -3.08 10.87 -1.31
CA ILE A 56 -2.95 12.31 -1.05
C ILE A 56 -2.82 12.55 0.45
N TRP A 57 -3.68 11.93 1.26
CA TRP A 57 -3.63 12.06 2.71
C TRP A 57 -2.35 11.48 3.31
N GLY A 58 -1.86 10.35 2.81
CA GLY A 58 -0.58 9.78 3.26
C GLY A 58 0.60 10.73 3.03
N LEU A 59 0.66 11.35 1.84
CA LEU A 59 1.69 12.34 1.51
C LEU A 59 1.55 13.62 2.34
N SER A 60 0.33 14.17 2.43
CA SER A 60 0.05 15.39 3.17
C SER A 60 0.33 15.24 4.67
N LEU A 61 -0.02 14.10 5.27
CA LEU A 61 0.19 13.88 6.70
C LEU A 61 1.68 13.64 7.03
N SER A 62 2.41 12.92 6.18
CA SER A 62 3.87 12.79 6.34
C SER A 62 4.59 14.13 6.20
N ALA A 63 4.19 14.97 5.24
CA ALA A 63 4.74 16.32 5.10
C ALA A 63 4.38 17.20 6.30
N ALA A 64 3.13 17.18 6.74
CA ALA A 64 2.68 17.92 7.92
C ALA A 64 3.40 17.48 9.20
N ALA A 65 3.67 16.18 9.36
CA ALA A 65 4.43 15.65 10.49
C ALA A 65 5.89 16.12 10.47
N GLY A 66 6.53 16.14 9.30
CA GLY A 66 7.87 16.70 9.13
C GLY A 66 7.92 18.19 9.48
N ILE A 67 6.99 18.98 8.93
CA ILE A 67 6.87 20.42 9.24
C ILE A 67 6.61 20.64 10.74
N ALA A 68 5.71 19.85 11.35
CA ALA A 68 5.37 20.00 12.75
C ALA A 68 6.57 19.72 13.68
N LYS A 69 7.45 18.79 13.30
CA LYS A 69 8.69 18.52 14.02
C LYS A 69 9.64 19.72 13.92
N GLU A 70 9.93 20.18 12.70
CA GLU A 70 10.82 21.32 12.47
C GLU A 70 10.35 22.60 13.14
N VAL A 71 9.04 22.88 13.10
CA VAL A 71 8.44 24.06 13.76
C VAL A 71 8.58 23.97 15.28
N ARG A 72 8.46 22.77 15.85
CA ARG A 72 8.64 22.56 17.28
C ARG A 72 10.10 22.71 17.68
N ASP A 73 11.02 22.12 16.93
CA ASP A 73 12.44 22.14 17.27
C ASP A 73 13.06 23.53 17.06
N SER A 74 12.67 24.25 16.00
CA SER A 74 13.06 25.65 15.78
C SER A 74 12.51 26.61 16.86
N SER A 75 11.36 26.30 17.47
CA SER A 75 10.82 27.07 18.62
C SER A 75 11.58 26.83 19.93
N ILE A 76 12.36 25.74 20.03
CA ILE A 76 13.04 25.32 21.27
C ILE A 76 14.56 25.54 21.20
N CYS A 77 15.19 25.28 20.06
CA CYS A 77 16.66 25.33 19.91
C CYS A 77 17.18 26.53 19.10
N GLY A 78 16.31 27.35 18.52
CA GLY A 78 16.73 28.54 17.74
C GLY A 78 17.46 28.22 16.44
N ASP A 79 17.57 26.94 16.06
CA ASP A 79 18.14 26.50 14.80
C ASP A 79 17.09 26.60 13.70
N CYS A 80 17.50 27.06 12.52
CA CYS A 80 16.61 27.27 11.39
C CYS A 80 16.03 25.92 10.96
N ALA A 81 14.69 25.81 10.89
CA ALA A 81 13.98 24.64 10.38
C ALA A 81 14.70 24.03 9.16
N ASP A 82 15.20 22.81 9.29
CA ASP A 82 15.93 22.17 8.20
C ASP A 82 14.91 21.62 7.20
N VAL A 83 14.79 22.33 6.08
CA VAL A 83 13.93 21.92 4.97
C VAL A 83 14.30 20.52 4.47
N GLY A 84 15.55 20.09 4.68
CA GLY A 84 16.03 18.74 4.42
C GLY A 84 15.26 17.66 5.19
N ASP A 85 14.98 17.87 6.48
CA ASP A 85 14.32 16.88 7.34
C ASP A 85 12.81 16.75 7.07
N VAL A 86 12.17 17.85 6.68
CA VAL A 86 10.80 17.81 6.12
C VAL A 86 10.76 16.99 4.85
N LEU A 87 11.75 17.20 3.97
CA LEU A 87 11.80 16.53 2.67
C LEU A 87 12.07 15.03 2.83
N THR A 88 13.00 14.62 3.70
CA THR A 88 13.32 13.21 3.95
C THR A 88 12.13 12.48 4.59
N THR A 89 11.41 13.12 5.52
CA THR A 89 10.17 12.58 6.09
C THR A 89 9.06 12.44 5.04
N THR A 90 8.91 13.44 4.17
CA THR A 90 7.92 13.40 3.08
C THR A 90 8.23 12.31 2.06
N LEU A 91 9.51 12.15 1.71
CA LEU A 91 9.99 11.10 0.80
C LEU A 91 9.77 9.71 1.40
N GLY A 92 10.06 9.53 2.70
CA GLY A 92 9.71 8.31 3.43
C GLY A 92 8.21 8.03 3.37
N GLY A 93 7.39 9.05 3.60
CA GLY A 93 5.92 8.98 3.48
C GLY A 93 5.43 8.54 2.11
N ALA A 94 6.03 9.08 1.05
CA ALA A 94 5.75 8.67 -0.31
C ALA A 94 6.10 7.20 -0.53
N VAL A 95 7.29 6.77 -0.12
CA VAL A 95 7.73 5.39 -0.26
C VAL A 95 6.78 4.43 0.47
N GLY A 96 6.42 4.70 1.72
CA GLY A 96 5.48 3.88 2.49
C GLY A 96 4.09 3.80 1.85
N THR A 97 3.54 4.96 1.46
CA THR A 97 2.24 5.08 0.81
C THR A 97 2.17 4.32 -0.51
N PHE A 98 3.17 4.50 -1.38
CA PHE A 98 3.24 3.81 -2.67
C PHE A 98 3.48 2.30 -2.51
N THR A 99 4.26 1.90 -1.51
CA THR A 99 4.51 0.49 -1.19
C THR A 99 3.20 -0.21 -0.84
N PHE A 100 2.39 0.38 0.03
CA PHE A 100 1.07 -0.16 0.36
C PHE A 100 0.15 -0.23 -0.86
N ARG A 101 0.04 0.88 -1.62
CA ARG A 101 -0.82 0.96 -2.80
C ARG A 101 -0.49 -0.07 -3.88
N PHE A 102 0.79 -0.23 -4.22
CA PHE A 102 1.19 -1.09 -5.35
C PHE A 102 1.46 -2.53 -4.95
N VAL A 103 2.08 -2.76 -3.79
CA VAL A 103 2.56 -4.10 -3.40
C VAL A 103 1.50 -4.85 -2.60
N LEU A 104 0.86 -4.20 -1.64
CA LEU A 104 -0.01 -4.87 -0.66
C LEU A 104 -1.48 -4.85 -1.08
N ASP A 105 -1.94 -3.75 -1.64
CA ASP A 105 -3.33 -3.59 -2.07
C ASP A 105 -3.71 -4.49 -3.25
N GLY A 106 -2.76 -4.73 -4.16
CA GLY A 106 -2.93 -5.69 -5.26
C GLY A 106 -3.08 -7.14 -4.79
N LYS A 107 -2.51 -7.50 -3.63
CA LYS A 107 -2.63 -8.85 -3.05
C LYS A 107 -3.99 -9.08 -2.38
N LYS A 108 -4.56 -8.04 -1.73
CA LYS A 108 -5.85 -8.14 -1.03
C LYS A 108 -7.00 -8.43 -2.00
N ASN A 109 -7.05 -7.73 -3.14
CA ASN A 109 -8.11 -7.91 -4.14
C ASN A 109 -8.14 -9.34 -4.72
N ARG A 110 -6.95 -9.86 -5.07
CA ARG A 110 -6.80 -11.22 -5.62
C ARG A 110 -7.19 -12.32 -4.63
N ARG A 111 -7.08 -12.08 -3.32
CA ARG A 111 -7.44 -13.07 -2.29
C ARG A 111 -8.96 -13.15 -2.10
N GLY A 112 -9.66 -12.01 -2.18
CA GLY A 112 -11.13 -11.94 -2.15
C GLY A 112 -11.76 -12.63 -3.36
N GLU A 113 -11.28 -12.29 -4.57
CA GLU A 113 -11.75 -12.90 -5.82
C GLU A 113 -11.56 -14.42 -5.84
N ARG A 114 -10.45 -14.93 -5.29
CA ARG A 114 -10.20 -16.38 -5.18
C ARG A 114 -11.19 -17.08 -4.24
N LYS A 115 -11.63 -16.43 -3.16
CA LYS A 115 -12.62 -17.00 -2.23
C LYS A 115 -14.00 -17.06 -2.89
N ILE A 116 -14.44 -15.96 -3.49
CA ILE A 116 -15.73 -15.88 -4.19
C ILE A 116 -15.80 -16.93 -5.32
N ARG A 117 -14.72 -17.05 -6.12
CA ARG A 117 -14.65 -18.06 -7.19
C ARG A 117 -14.69 -19.51 -6.68
N LYS A 118 -14.14 -19.79 -5.50
CA LYS A 118 -14.22 -21.11 -4.88
C LYS A 118 -15.64 -21.42 -4.42
N GLU A 119 -16.31 -20.44 -3.82
CA GLU A 119 -17.68 -20.60 -3.33
C GLU A 119 -18.66 -20.80 -4.49
N GLN A 120 -18.55 -20.03 -5.57
CA GLN A 120 -19.37 -20.22 -6.77
C GLN A 120 -19.23 -21.61 -7.37
N LYS A 121 -18.01 -22.13 -7.47
CA LYS A 121 -17.77 -23.50 -7.96
C LYS A 121 -18.33 -24.58 -7.04
N ARG A 122 -18.43 -24.30 -5.74
CA ARG A 122 -19.00 -25.23 -4.76
C ARG A 122 -20.52 -25.27 -4.91
N LEU A 123 -21.17 -24.10 -4.98
CA LEU A 123 -22.61 -23.98 -5.20
C LEU A 123 -23.03 -24.60 -6.54
N GLU A 124 -22.26 -24.37 -7.61
CA GLU A 124 -22.53 -24.94 -8.93
C GLU A 124 -22.45 -26.49 -8.91
N LYS A 125 -21.55 -27.08 -8.13
CA LYS A 125 -21.48 -28.53 -7.93
C LYS A 125 -22.67 -29.06 -7.12
N GLU A 126 -23.02 -28.38 -6.03
CA GLU A 126 -24.15 -28.78 -5.19
C GLU A 126 -25.48 -28.71 -5.98
N GLU A 127 -25.64 -27.70 -6.83
CA GLU A 127 -26.80 -27.59 -7.73
C GLU A 127 -26.82 -28.73 -8.76
N LEU A 128 -25.67 -29.07 -9.36
CA LEU A 128 -25.57 -30.17 -10.32
C LEU A 128 -25.96 -31.52 -9.70
N GLU A 129 -25.41 -31.84 -8.52
CA GLU A 129 -25.73 -33.06 -7.79
C GLU A 129 -27.22 -33.15 -7.42
N THR A 130 -27.83 -32.02 -7.08
CA THR A 130 -29.26 -31.97 -6.73
C THR A 130 -30.13 -32.23 -7.97
N ARG A 131 -29.76 -31.66 -9.13
CA ARG A 131 -30.45 -31.90 -10.40
C ARG A 131 -30.32 -33.34 -10.88
N GLU A 132 -29.18 -33.98 -10.66
CA GLU A 132 -28.98 -35.39 -10.97
C GLU A 132 -29.83 -36.29 -10.07
N ARG A 133 -29.88 -36.04 -8.75
CA ARG A 133 -30.76 -36.77 -7.82
C ARG A 133 -32.23 -36.67 -8.21
N LEU A 134 -32.70 -35.45 -8.52
CA LEU A 134 -34.07 -35.23 -8.98
C LEU A 134 -34.38 -35.98 -10.28
N ARG A 135 -33.43 -36.05 -11.22
CA ARG A 135 -33.59 -36.84 -12.45
C ARG A 135 -33.71 -38.33 -12.17
N GLU A 136 -32.90 -38.89 -11.28
CA GLU A 136 -32.97 -40.30 -10.90
C GLU A 136 -34.28 -40.63 -10.17
N GLU A 137 -34.74 -39.76 -9.27
CA GLU A 137 -36.06 -39.91 -8.63
C GLU A 137 -37.21 -39.85 -9.64
N LEU A 138 -37.11 -38.99 -10.66
CA LEU A 138 -38.13 -38.91 -11.71
C LEU A 138 -38.17 -40.18 -12.57
N LYS A 139 -37.01 -40.76 -12.89
CA LYS A 139 -36.90 -42.02 -13.64
C LYS A 139 -37.48 -43.20 -12.88
N LEU A 140 -37.40 -43.22 -11.55
CA LEU A 140 -37.94 -44.30 -10.72
C LEU A 140 -39.47 -44.23 -10.54
N LYS A 141 -40.09 -43.08 -10.85
CA LYS A 141 -41.54 -42.87 -10.74
C LYS A 141 -42.31 -43.12 -12.05
N ILE A 142 -41.61 -43.37 -13.16
CA ILE A 142 -42.17 -43.70 -14.48
C ILE A 142 -41.93 -45.19 -14.73
#